data_AF-A0A8S3SKU7-F1
#
_entry.id   AF-A0A8S3SKU7-F1
#
_cell.length_a   1.000
_cell.length_b   1.000
_cell.length_c   1.000
_cell.angle_alpha   90.00
_cell.angle_beta   90.00
_cell.angle_gamma   90.00
#
_symmetry.space_group_name_H-M   'P 1'
#
loop_
_entity.id
_entity.type
_entity.pdbx_description
1 polymer ?
#
loop_
_entity_poly.entity_id
_entity_poly.type
_entity_poly.pdbx_seq_one_letter_code
_entity_poly.pdbx_strand_id
1 'polypeptide(L)'
;MFCNIRLIFSGILITNLHLQVSSATTADYSDPCTDYDIIESHYNRTVNYTLQSDDEDFCETEYILAGWYRYQDLQNIPTKPPAPGQCGSSSPIWLNGSYPKTYWEYRTLKACRVGITSNCEDSWDVTVVNCMSYNVAYLVPTPGCGRYCMESDKDYKMSTEQDWIDPCYSYSIISNDYDRAVDYILMDGETEYCDNITLGWYGYMGYENVPTKPPKPGQCGSSSPIWFEGTYPWYKGMTSTMNACTVGLSSNCSTSWNVTVKNCGYYNVAKLPPLHMCAKYCMESMNSSGWNSNSSQWYSGMHTSPSYWNDPCYSYSIVPNDYDRAVDYILMDGETEYCDNITLGWYGYMGYENVPTKPPKPGQCGSSSPIWFEGTYPWYNGMISTMKACTVGLSSNCSTSWNVTVKNCGYYNVAKLPPLYMCAKYCMGKNLKHLLSDCPVIRVYNT
;
A
#
# COMPACT_ATOMS: atom_id res chain seq x y z
N MET A 1 -33.80 11.67 -24.11
CA MET A 1 -34.00 12.60 -25.24
C MET A 1 -32.81 12.41 -26.17
N PHE A 2 -32.99 11.69 -27.28
CA PHE A 2 -31.89 11.30 -28.17
C PHE A 2 -31.49 12.49 -29.06
N CYS A 3 -30.19 12.82 -29.11
CA CYS A 3 -29.64 13.74 -30.09
C CYS A 3 -29.23 12.94 -31.33
N ASN A 4 -29.97 13.09 -32.43
CA ASN A 4 -29.61 12.59 -33.75
C ASN A 4 -28.85 13.69 -34.49
N ILE A 5 -27.60 13.44 -34.89
CA ILE A 5 -26.88 14.30 -35.82
C ILE A 5 -27.03 13.71 -37.23
N ARG A 6 -27.80 14.39 -38.09
CA ARG A 6 -27.84 14.15 -39.54
C ARG A 6 -26.71 14.94 -40.20
N LEU A 7 -25.87 14.27 -40.98
CA LEU A 7 -24.97 14.92 -41.94
C LEU A 7 -25.60 14.85 -43.34
N ILE A 8 -25.83 16.02 -43.94
CA ILE A 8 -26.20 16.17 -45.36
C ILE A 8 -24.93 16.55 -46.10
N PHE A 9 -24.49 15.72 -47.06
CA PHE A 9 -23.47 16.10 -48.02
C PHE A 9 -24.14 16.59 -49.31
N SER A 10 -24.11 17.89 -49.55
CA SER A 10 -24.24 18.45 -50.88
C SER A 10 -22.89 18.31 -51.58
N GLY A 11 -22.91 17.67 -52.75
CA GLY A 11 -21.71 17.18 -53.42
C GLY A 11 -20.68 18.25 -53.76
N ILE A 12 -19.42 17.85 -53.71
CA ILE A 12 -18.32 18.31 -54.55
C ILE A 12 -17.28 17.18 -54.54
N LEU A 13 -16.91 16.72 -55.73
CA LEU A 13 -15.86 15.74 -55.98
C LEU A 13 -14.52 16.46 -55.81
N ILE A 14 -13.70 16.09 -54.81
CA ILE A 14 -12.28 16.48 -54.77
C ILE A 14 -11.46 15.20 -54.61
N THR A 15 -10.75 14.85 -55.68
CA THR A 15 -9.78 13.76 -55.73
C THR A 15 -8.48 14.18 -55.05
N ASN A 16 -8.05 13.34 -54.10
CA ASN A 16 -6.71 13.27 -53.48
C ASN A 16 -6.17 14.55 -52.83
N LEU A 17 -6.56 14.76 -51.57
CA LEU A 17 -5.74 15.51 -50.60
C LEU A 17 -5.16 14.50 -49.59
N HIS A 18 -3.84 14.38 -49.57
CA HIS A 18 -3.10 13.59 -48.59
C HIS A 18 -3.19 14.31 -47.24
N LEU A 19 -4.17 13.95 -46.40
CA LEU A 19 -4.25 14.45 -45.04
C LEU A 19 -3.20 13.72 -44.19
N GLN A 20 -2.16 14.43 -43.76
CA GLN A 20 -1.37 13.99 -42.62
C GLN A 20 -2.28 14.01 -41.40
N VAL A 21 -2.59 12.83 -40.86
CA VAL A 21 -3.22 12.70 -39.55
C VAL A 21 -2.16 13.07 -38.53
N SER A 22 -2.15 14.33 -38.11
CA SER A 22 -1.52 14.70 -36.84
C SER A 22 -2.24 13.92 -35.75
N SER A 23 -1.46 13.13 -35.00
CA SER A 23 -1.90 12.32 -33.87
C SER A 23 -2.78 13.14 -32.93
N ALA A 24 -4.09 12.89 -32.98
CA ALA A 24 -4.98 13.20 -31.88
C ALA A 24 -4.52 12.34 -30.69
N THR A 25 -4.13 13.02 -29.60
CA THR A 25 -3.81 12.41 -28.32
C THR A 25 -4.92 11.44 -27.93
N THR A 26 -4.56 10.17 -27.75
CA THR A 26 -5.40 9.17 -27.09
C THR A 26 -5.79 9.72 -25.72
N ALA A 27 -7.07 10.00 -25.50
CA ALA A 27 -7.58 10.07 -24.13
C ALA A 27 -7.35 8.69 -23.52
N ASP A 28 -6.53 8.64 -22.47
CA ASP A 28 -6.19 7.41 -21.75
C ASP A 28 -7.48 6.73 -21.28
N TYR A 29 -7.78 5.56 -21.83
CA TYR A 29 -8.87 4.73 -21.35
C TYR A 29 -8.33 3.95 -20.15
N SER A 30 -8.51 4.48 -18.94
CA SER A 30 -8.17 3.77 -17.72
C SER A 30 -9.17 2.64 -17.47
N ASP A 31 -8.64 1.42 -17.27
CA ASP A 31 -9.43 0.24 -16.94
C ASP A 31 -9.81 0.30 -15.44
N PRO A 32 -11.11 0.46 -15.10
CA PRO A 32 -11.54 0.59 -13.70
C PRO A 32 -11.38 -0.66 -12.85
N CYS A 33 -11.01 -1.81 -13.42
CA CYS A 33 -10.67 -3.03 -12.71
C CYS A 33 -9.17 -3.17 -12.44
N THR A 34 -8.34 -2.24 -12.93
CA THR A 34 -6.90 -2.22 -12.65
C THR A 34 -6.40 -0.85 -12.19
N ASP A 35 -7.14 0.22 -12.48
CA ASP A 35 -6.87 1.59 -12.10
C ASP A 35 -8.02 2.14 -11.24
N TYR A 36 -7.85 2.02 -9.93
CA TYR A 36 -8.80 2.49 -8.92
C TYR A 36 -8.08 2.81 -7.61
N ASP A 37 -8.72 3.65 -6.81
CA ASP A 37 -8.32 3.96 -5.45
C ASP A 37 -8.96 2.99 -4.44
N ILE A 38 -8.28 2.81 -3.31
CA ILE A 38 -8.79 1.99 -2.21
C ILE A 38 -9.35 2.92 -1.15
N ILE A 39 -10.63 2.73 -0.80
CA ILE A 39 -11.16 3.24 0.45
C ILE A 39 -10.72 2.25 1.52
N GLU A 40 -9.94 2.75 2.49
CA GLU A 40 -9.63 1.97 3.68
C GLU A 40 -10.96 1.53 4.30
N SER A 41 -11.14 0.21 4.37
CA SER A 41 -12.12 -0.36 5.29
C SER A 41 -11.83 0.23 6.66
N HIS A 42 -12.82 0.49 7.51
CA HIS A 42 -12.64 0.76 8.94
C HIS A 42 -13.87 0.20 9.62
N TYR A 43 -13.77 -0.36 10.83
CA TYR A 43 -14.95 -0.89 11.52
C TYR A 43 -16.03 0.20 11.66
N ASN A 44 -15.60 1.43 11.94
CA ASN A 44 -16.48 2.57 12.06
C ASN A 44 -17.20 2.94 10.75
N ARG A 45 -16.82 2.40 9.59
CA ARG A 45 -17.52 2.56 8.29
C ARG A 45 -18.63 1.55 8.06
N THR A 46 -18.70 0.51 8.88
CA THR A 46 -19.64 -0.60 8.65
C THR A 46 -21.07 -0.22 9.01
N VAL A 47 -22.04 -0.86 8.35
CA VAL A 47 -23.47 -0.79 8.73
C VAL A 47 -23.77 -1.18 10.18
N ASN A 48 -22.85 -1.89 10.86
CA ASN A 48 -23.00 -2.31 12.25
C ASN A 48 -22.50 -1.27 13.26
N TYR A 49 -21.66 -0.32 12.84
CA TYR A 49 -21.18 0.74 13.71
C TYR A 49 -22.24 1.83 13.82
N THR A 50 -22.53 2.31 15.03
CA THR A 50 -23.45 3.43 15.29
C THR A 50 -22.74 4.47 16.15
N LEU A 51 -22.74 5.73 15.70
CA LEU A 51 -22.17 6.87 16.41
C LEU A 51 -22.70 6.93 17.85
N GLN A 52 -21.77 7.02 18.80
CA GLN A 52 -22.04 7.31 20.21
C GLN A 52 -21.98 8.82 20.47
N SER A 53 -22.41 9.24 21.66
CA SER A 53 -22.50 10.67 22.03
C SER A 53 -21.17 11.42 22.05
N ASP A 54 -20.07 10.69 22.16
CA ASP A 54 -18.69 11.15 22.23
C ASP A 54 -17.91 10.95 20.93
N ASP A 55 -18.52 10.32 19.92
CA ASP A 55 -17.90 10.11 18.61
C ASP A 55 -17.91 11.39 17.77
N GLU A 56 -16.81 11.65 17.07
CA GLU A 56 -16.80 12.63 15.99
C GLU A 56 -17.55 12.07 14.76
N ASP A 57 -18.40 12.90 14.16
CA ASP A 57 -19.10 12.57 12.91
C ASP A 57 -18.11 12.63 11.74
N PHE A 58 -17.79 11.49 11.12
CA PHE A 58 -16.82 11.43 10.05
C PHE A 58 -17.45 11.84 8.70
N CYS A 59 -17.06 13.03 8.22
CA CYS A 59 -17.48 13.55 6.92
C CYS A 59 -16.43 13.26 5.81
N GLU A 60 -16.86 12.73 4.65
CA GLU A 60 -15.94 12.41 3.54
C GLU A 60 -15.78 13.51 2.49
N THR A 61 -16.39 14.67 2.71
CA THR A 61 -16.41 15.80 1.77
C THR A 61 -15.04 16.25 1.27
N GLU A 62 -13.98 16.01 2.05
CA GLU A 62 -12.61 16.39 1.71
C GLU A 62 -11.71 15.20 1.29
N TYR A 63 -12.20 13.96 1.39
CA TYR A 63 -11.37 12.75 1.28
C TYR A 63 -11.71 11.85 0.08
N ILE A 64 -12.90 11.97 -0.51
CA ILE A 64 -13.29 11.23 -1.73
C ILE A 64 -13.37 12.21 -2.89
N LEU A 65 -12.47 12.05 -3.87
CA LEU A 65 -12.51 12.79 -5.14
C LEU A 65 -13.32 12.02 -6.18
N ALA A 66 -13.54 12.63 -7.34
CA ALA A 66 -14.19 11.94 -8.45
C ALA A 66 -13.23 10.89 -9.03
N GLY A 67 -13.60 9.61 -8.99
CA GLY A 67 -12.71 8.53 -9.39
C GLY A 67 -13.30 7.14 -9.18
N TRP A 68 -12.57 6.11 -9.60
CA TRP A 68 -12.93 4.71 -9.38
C TRP A 68 -12.43 4.26 -8.02
N TYR A 69 -13.31 3.72 -7.18
CA TYR A 69 -13.01 3.29 -5.83
C TYR A 69 -13.56 1.90 -5.53
N ARG A 70 -12.92 1.22 -4.59
CA ARG A 70 -13.46 0.04 -3.91
C ARG A 70 -12.99 -0.01 -2.47
N TYR A 71 -13.71 -0.75 -1.62
CA TYR A 71 -13.22 -1.05 -0.29
C TYR A 71 -12.07 -2.05 -0.34
N GLN A 72 -11.13 -1.89 0.59
CA GLN A 72 -9.99 -2.77 0.76
C GLN A 72 -10.41 -4.23 0.95
N ASP A 73 -11.38 -4.48 1.84
CA ASP A 73 -11.83 -5.83 2.21
C ASP A 73 -12.87 -6.44 1.25
N LEU A 74 -12.91 -5.99 -0.01
CA LEU A 74 -13.83 -6.49 -1.05
C LEU A 74 -15.32 -6.23 -0.78
N GLN A 75 -15.65 -5.53 0.31
CA GLN A 75 -17.02 -5.21 0.64
C GLN A 75 -17.61 -4.18 -0.32
N ASN A 76 -18.92 -4.25 -0.49
CA ASN A 76 -19.67 -3.29 -1.29
C ASN A 76 -20.19 -2.15 -0.40
N ILE A 77 -20.57 -1.04 -1.02
CA ILE A 77 -21.46 -0.07 -0.39
C ILE A 77 -22.84 -0.71 -0.28
N PRO A 78 -23.54 -0.66 0.87
CA PRO A 78 -24.79 -1.37 1.08
C PRO A 78 -25.85 -1.00 0.07
N THR A 79 -26.63 -2.01 -0.34
CA THR A 79 -27.82 -1.81 -1.21
C THR A 79 -29.11 -1.56 -0.44
N LYS A 80 -29.03 -1.54 0.90
CA LYS A 80 -30.13 -1.24 1.80
C LYS A 80 -29.80 0.01 2.61
N PRO A 81 -30.81 0.85 2.91
CA PRO A 81 -30.59 2.06 3.67
C PRO A 81 -30.12 1.72 5.10
N PRO A 82 -28.96 2.23 5.53
CA PRO A 82 -28.58 2.26 6.94
C PRO A 82 -29.46 3.28 7.71
N ALA A 83 -29.50 3.15 9.02
CA ALA A 83 -30.13 4.13 9.90
C ALA A 83 -29.24 5.38 10.08
N PRO A 84 -29.82 6.56 10.39
CA PRO A 84 -29.04 7.74 10.76
C PRO A 84 -28.06 7.42 11.89
N GLY A 85 -26.82 7.90 11.79
CA GLY A 85 -25.75 7.61 12.75
C GLY A 85 -25.00 6.30 12.52
N GLN A 86 -25.46 5.44 11.60
CA GLN A 86 -24.71 4.23 11.25
C GLN A 86 -23.54 4.53 10.31
N CYS A 87 -22.60 3.58 10.19
CA CYS A 87 -21.42 3.73 9.35
C CYS A 87 -20.52 4.89 9.81
N GLY A 88 -20.61 5.23 11.10
CA GLY A 88 -19.80 6.26 11.73
C GLY A 88 -20.04 7.63 11.11
N SER A 89 -21.26 7.88 10.63
CA SER A 89 -21.67 9.18 10.12
C SER A 89 -23.12 9.46 10.46
N SER A 90 -23.45 10.73 10.71
CA SER A 90 -24.85 11.17 10.87
C SER A 90 -25.65 11.00 9.57
N SER A 91 -24.97 11.06 8.42
CA SER A 91 -25.58 11.04 7.09
C SER A 91 -24.92 9.97 6.18
N PRO A 92 -25.10 8.67 6.51
CA PRO A 92 -24.51 7.59 5.75
C PRO A 92 -25.08 7.49 4.34
N ILE A 93 -24.25 7.04 3.40
CA ILE A 93 -24.59 6.92 1.98
C ILE A 93 -24.61 5.44 1.58
N TRP A 94 -25.68 5.03 0.91
CA TRP A 94 -25.91 3.68 0.40
C TRP A 94 -26.28 3.73 -1.09
N LEU A 95 -26.20 2.60 -1.80
CA LEU A 95 -26.52 2.52 -3.22
C LEU A 95 -27.88 1.86 -3.46
N ASN A 96 -28.87 2.64 -3.90
CA ASN A 96 -30.14 2.13 -4.35
C ASN A 96 -30.01 1.47 -5.74
N GLY A 97 -30.13 0.14 -5.76
CA GLY A 97 -30.07 -0.65 -6.97
C GLY A 97 -29.55 -2.06 -6.69
N SER A 98 -29.04 -2.71 -7.74
CA SER A 98 -28.38 -4.00 -7.62
C SER A 98 -27.08 -3.99 -8.39
N TYR A 99 -26.01 -4.42 -7.72
CA TYR A 99 -24.68 -4.53 -8.30
C TYR A 99 -24.68 -5.38 -9.58
N PRO A 100 -23.79 -5.07 -10.54
CA PRO A 100 -23.52 -5.94 -11.68
C PRO A 100 -23.06 -7.32 -11.19
N LYS A 101 -23.41 -8.37 -11.93
CA LYS A 101 -23.08 -9.76 -11.57
C LYS A 101 -22.17 -10.43 -12.59
N THR A 102 -22.12 -9.90 -13.80
CA THR A 102 -21.30 -10.44 -14.87
C THR A 102 -20.04 -9.62 -15.01
N TYR A 103 -18.90 -10.27 -15.25
CA TYR A 103 -17.64 -9.59 -15.52
C TYR A 103 -17.80 -8.53 -16.60
N TRP A 104 -17.23 -7.35 -16.35
CA TRP A 104 -17.22 -6.20 -17.26
C TRP A 104 -18.61 -5.58 -17.51
N GLU A 105 -19.61 -5.96 -16.70
CA GLU A 105 -20.92 -5.35 -16.70
C GLU A 105 -20.87 -4.04 -15.93
N TYR A 106 -21.24 -2.94 -16.59
CA TYR A 106 -21.42 -1.63 -15.99
C TYR A 106 -22.89 -1.42 -15.62
N ARG A 107 -23.15 -0.90 -14.43
CA ARG A 107 -24.48 -0.45 -14.00
C ARG A 107 -24.41 0.89 -13.31
N THR A 108 -25.37 1.75 -13.61
CA THR A 108 -25.57 2.99 -12.86
C THR A 108 -26.57 2.74 -11.73
N LEU A 109 -26.13 2.96 -10.51
CA LEU A 109 -26.93 2.89 -9.29
C LEU A 109 -27.14 4.32 -8.77
N LYS A 110 -28.16 4.50 -7.92
CA LYS A 110 -28.41 5.78 -7.25
C LYS A 110 -27.75 5.77 -5.88
N ALA A 111 -26.71 6.56 -5.65
CA ALA A 111 -26.23 6.85 -4.31
C ALA A 111 -27.28 7.69 -3.57
N CYS A 112 -27.58 7.32 -2.34
CA CYS A 112 -28.60 7.94 -1.50
C CYS A 112 -27.99 8.33 -0.16
N ARG A 113 -27.98 9.62 0.15
CA ARG A 113 -27.60 10.13 1.47
C ARG A 113 -28.79 10.00 2.42
N VAL A 114 -28.61 9.30 3.53
CA VAL A 114 -29.60 9.24 4.60
C VAL A 114 -29.66 10.59 5.29
N GLY A 115 -30.89 11.07 5.48
CA GLY A 115 -31.22 12.32 6.15
C GLY A 115 -32.03 12.11 7.41
N ILE A 116 -32.49 13.21 8.01
CA ILE A 116 -33.30 13.19 9.24
C ILE A 116 -34.70 12.60 8.97
N THR A 117 -35.27 12.88 7.80
CA THR A 117 -36.66 12.55 7.47
C THR A 117 -36.82 11.54 6.33
N SER A 118 -35.74 11.27 5.59
CA SER A 118 -35.73 10.38 4.44
C SER A 118 -34.48 9.52 4.46
N ASN A 119 -34.61 8.26 4.03
CA ASN A 119 -33.44 7.39 3.83
C ASN A 119 -32.70 7.69 2.51
N CYS A 120 -33.19 8.62 1.70
CA CYS A 120 -32.55 9.12 0.49
C CYS A 120 -32.96 10.59 0.34
N GLU A 121 -32.37 11.47 1.15
CA GLU A 121 -32.65 12.91 1.14
C GLU A 121 -32.01 13.57 -0.09
N ASP A 122 -30.76 13.20 -0.39
CA ASP A 122 -30.06 13.58 -1.62
C ASP A 122 -29.64 12.33 -2.39
N SER A 123 -29.58 12.46 -3.71
CA SER A 123 -29.11 11.37 -4.56
C SER A 123 -28.35 11.81 -5.80
N TRP A 124 -27.44 10.96 -6.23
CA TRP A 124 -26.66 11.12 -7.46
C TRP A 124 -26.38 9.75 -8.09
N ASP A 125 -25.95 9.78 -9.34
CA ASP A 125 -25.63 8.56 -10.08
C ASP A 125 -24.20 8.11 -9.77
N VAL A 126 -24.05 6.81 -9.52
CA VAL A 126 -22.76 6.13 -9.32
C VAL A 126 -22.69 4.98 -10.31
N THR A 127 -21.66 4.96 -11.15
CA THR A 127 -21.42 3.85 -12.07
C THR A 127 -20.60 2.78 -11.36
N VAL A 128 -21.03 1.53 -11.45
CA VAL A 128 -20.36 0.39 -10.84
C VAL A 128 -20.04 -0.64 -11.93
N VAL A 129 -18.84 -1.19 -11.90
CA VAL A 129 -18.39 -2.28 -12.78
C VAL A 129 -18.07 -3.52 -11.96
N ASN A 130 -18.40 -4.70 -12.48
CA ASN A 130 -17.98 -5.96 -11.88
C ASN A 130 -16.64 -6.43 -12.48
N CYS A 131 -15.65 -6.59 -11.62
CA CYS A 131 -14.29 -7.02 -11.94
C CYS A 131 -14.08 -8.50 -11.57
N MET A 132 -15.05 -9.34 -11.95
CA MET A 132 -15.17 -10.76 -11.58
C MET A 132 -15.47 -10.97 -10.09
N SER A 133 -14.47 -10.82 -9.23
CA SER A 133 -14.57 -11.16 -7.81
C SER A 133 -14.94 -9.99 -6.91
N TYR A 134 -15.00 -8.78 -7.47
CA TYR A 134 -15.32 -7.56 -6.74
C TYR A 134 -15.98 -6.53 -7.64
N ASN A 135 -16.53 -5.48 -7.03
CA ASN A 135 -17.06 -4.34 -7.75
C ASN A 135 -16.20 -3.11 -7.51
N VAL A 136 -16.14 -2.24 -8.51
CA VAL A 136 -15.51 -0.92 -8.42
C VAL A 136 -16.54 0.12 -8.78
N ALA A 137 -16.65 1.17 -7.97
CA ALA A 137 -17.66 2.21 -8.09
C ALA A 137 -16.99 3.55 -8.42
N TYR A 138 -17.52 4.27 -9.42
CA TYR A 138 -17.13 5.63 -9.70
C TYR A 138 -17.82 6.57 -8.72
N LEU A 139 -17.09 6.96 -7.68
CA LEU A 139 -17.59 7.82 -6.62
C LEU A 139 -17.25 9.27 -6.93
N VAL A 140 -17.96 10.17 -6.26
CA VAL A 140 -17.79 11.63 -6.38
C VAL A 140 -17.80 12.23 -4.98
N PRO A 141 -17.27 13.45 -4.82
CA PRO A 141 -17.36 14.18 -3.55
C PRO A 141 -18.81 14.22 -3.06
N THR A 142 -18.99 13.92 -1.77
CA THR A 142 -20.32 13.83 -1.17
C THR A 142 -20.92 15.23 -1.00
N PRO A 143 -22.20 15.47 -1.34
CA PRO A 143 -22.86 16.72 -1.00
C PRO A 143 -23.00 16.83 0.52
N GLY A 144 -22.47 17.89 1.13
CA GLY A 144 -22.49 18.11 2.59
C GLY A 144 -21.78 17.01 3.39
N CYS A 145 -21.90 16.99 4.72
CA CYS A 145 -21.28 15.94 5.53
C CYS A 145 -21.99 14.60 5.29
N GLY A 146 -21.40 13.72 4.47
CA GLY A 146 -21.89 12.36 4.26
C GLY A 146 -20.73 11.40 3.98
N ARG A 147 -20.97 10.12 4.27
CA ARG A 147 -19.96 9.05 4.20
C ARG A 147 -20.50 7.82 3.49
N TYR A 148 -19.80 7.34 2.47
CA TYR A 148 -20.10 6.05 1.86
C TYR A 148 -19.97 4.96 2.91
N CYS A 149 -21.06 4.20 3.09
CA CYS A 149 -21.10 3.13 4.06
C CYS A 149 -20.45 1.86 3.49
N MET A 150 -20.01 0.95 4.37
CA MET A 150 -19.45 -0.34 4.01
C MET A 150 -20.38 -1.48 4.50
N GLU A 151 -20.68 -2.44 3.63
CA GLU A 151 -21.33 -3.69 4.05
C GLU A 151 -20.44 -4.43 5.05
N SER A 152 -21.06 -5.15 5.98
CA SER A 152 -20.37 -6.05 6.89
C SER A 152 -20.77 -7.48 6.61
N ASP A 153 -19.81 -8.38 6.48
CA ASP A 153 -20.10 -9.81 6.58
C ASP A 153 -20.51 -10.18 8.01
N LYS A 154 -21.41 -11.16 8.12
CA LYS A 154 -21.94 -11.67 9.41
C LYS A 154 -20.86 -12.28 10.32
N ASP A 155 -19.68 -12.56 9.77
CA ASP A 155 -18.52 -13.10 10.48
C ASP A 155 -17.47 -12.04 10.84
N TYR A 156 -17.76 -10.74 10.63
CA TYR A 156 -16.93 -9.63 11.11
C TYR A 156 -17.01 -9.56 12.64
N LYS A 157 -16.30 -10.46 13.31
CA LYS A 157 -16.11 -10.45 14.77
C LYS A 157 -14.95 -9.53 15.09
N MET A 158 -15.26 -8.52 15.89
CA MET A 158 -14.36 -7.69 16.70
C MET A 158 -13.05 -8.41 17.03
N SER A 159 -12.00 -8.11 16.28
CA SER A 159 -10.63 -8.24 16.76
C SER A 159 -10.16 -6.84 17.14
N THR A 160 -9.60 -6.73 18.33
CA THR A 160 -9.16 -5.48 18.97
C THR A 160 -8.36 -4.57 18.02
N GLU A 161 -8.36 -3.26 18.31
CA GLU A 161 -7.70 -2.14 17.60
C GLU A 161 -6.25 -2.40 17.12
N GLN A 162 -5.56 -3.40 17.71
CA GLN A 162 -4.22 -3.84 17.32
C GLN A 162 -4.17 -4.75 16.06
N ASP A 163 -5.27 -5.41 15.69
CA ASP A 163 -5.38 -6.21 14.45
C ASP A 163 -5.76 -5.34 13.22
N TRP A 164 -5.88 -4.03 13.43
CA TRP A 164 -6.44 -3.09 12.46
C TRP A 164 -5.40 -2.38 11.56
N ILE A 165 -4.10 -2.48 11.87
CA ILE A 165 -3.07 -1.90 11.01
C ILE A 165 -2.90 -2.79 9.79
N ASP A 166 -3.22 -2.26 8.60
CA ASP A 166 -3.03 -2.98 7.34
C ASP A 166 -1.57 -3.48 7.29
N PRO A 167 -1.35 -4.80 7.16
CA PRO A 167 -0.01 -5.34 7.09
C PRO A 167 0.76 -4.89 5.84
N CYS A 168 0.13 -4.19 4.89
CA CYS A 168 0.82 -3.47 3.83
C CYS A 168 1.51 -2.18 4.31
N TYR A 169 1.17 -1.66 5.49
CA TYR A 169 1.78 -0.46 6.07
C TYR A 169 2.58 -0.75 7.35
N SER A 170 2.30 -1.88 8.02
CA SER A 170 3.03 -2.29 9.21
C SER A 170 3.32 -3.79 9.19
N TYR A 171 4.53 -4.12 8.76
CA TYR A 171 5.09 -5.47 8.77
C TYR A 171 6.56 -5.42 9.19
N SER A 172 7.06 -6.56 9.67
CA SER A 172 8.49 -6.77 9.91
C SER A 172 9.16 -7.32 8.66
N ILE A 173 10.45 -7.10 8.47
CA ILE A 173 11.18 -7.76 7.38
C ILE A 173 11.76 -9.05 7.93
N ILE A 174 11.46 -10.17 7.28
CA ILE A 174 12.22 -11.39 7.53
C ILE A 174 13.64 -11.16 7.02
N SER A 175 14.67 -11.52 7.79
CA SER A 175 16.00 -10.92 7.58
C SER A 175 16.48 -11.05 6.12
N ASN A 176 17.14 -10.02 5.62
CA ASN A 176 17.53 -9.92 4.21
C ASN A 176 18.90 -10.58 3.98
N ASP A 177 19.01 -11.85 4.32
CA ASP A 177 20.25 -12.62 4.20
C ASP A 177 20.31 -13.26 2.82
N TYR A 178 21.44 -13.06 2.11
CA TYR A 178 21.60 -13.50 0.72
C TYR A 178 21.37 -15.01 0.52
N ASP A 179 21.62 -15.79 1.58
CA ASP A 179 21.54 -17.24 1.63
C ASP A 179 20.09 -17.78 1.65
N ARG A 180 19.06 -16.93 1.76
CA ARG A 180 17.63 -17.33 1.66
C ARG A 180 17.15 -17.66 0.26
N ALA A 181 17.92 -17.26 -0.73
CA ALA A 181 17.59 -17.42 -2.13
C ALA A 181 17.44 -18.92 -2.48
N VAL A 182 16.43 -19.30 -3.26
CA VAL A 182 16.18 -20.70 -3.66
C VAL A 182 17.35 -21.34 -4.42
N ASP A 183 18.18 -20.52 -5.05
CA ASP A 183 19.40 -20.90 -5.77
C ASP A 183 20.64 -20.98 -4.86
N TYR A 184 20.57 -20.52 -3.60
CA TYR A 184 21.64 -20.72 -2.63
C TYR A 184 21.65 -22.18 -2.13
N ILE A 185 22.83 -22.79 -2.11
CA ILE A 185 23.06 -24.16 -1.65
C ILE A 185 24.05 -24.11 -0.49
N LEU A 186 23.63 -24.61 0.67
CA LEU A 186 24.45 -24.77 1.86
C LEU A 186 25.60 -25.76 1.57
N MET A 187 26.85 -25.30 1.70
CA MET A 187 28.02 -26.15 1.44
C MET A 187 28.49 -26.91 2.70
N ASP A 188 29.23 -28.00 2.48
CA ASP A 188 29.81 -28.79 3.57
C ASP A 188 30.73 -27.92 4.45
N GLY A 189 30.41 -27.84 5.74
CA GLY A 189 31.15 -27.04 6.72
C GLY A 189 30.62 -25.61 6.92
N GLU A 190 29.63 -25.17 6.13
CA GLU A 190 28.91 -23.92 6.40
C GLU A 190 27.93 -24.08 7.57
N THR A 191 27.74 -23.00 8.32
CA THR A 191 26.79 -22.97 9.43
C THR A 191 25.41 -22.58 8.90
N GLU A 192 24.40 -23.41 9.14
CA GLU A 192 23.00 -23.10 8.84
C GLU A 192 22.48 -22.01 9.80
N TYR A 193 21.83 -20.99 9.24
CA TYR A 193 21.12 -19.95 10.00
C TYR A 193 19.62 -20.11 9.85
N CYS A 194 18.95 -20.33 10.99
CA CYS A 194 17.52 -20.58 11.03
C CYS A 194 16.72 -19.34 11.42
N ASP A 195 15.47 -19.30 10.98
CA ASP A 195 14.58 -18.17 11.25
C ASP A 195 14.13 -18.14 12.70
N ASN A 196 14.53 -17.07 13.39
CA ASN A 196 14.09 -16.76 14.74
C ASN A 196 13.10 -15.59 14.71
N ILE A 197 11.86 -15.89 14.31
CA ILE A 197 10.78 -14.91 14.15
C ILE A 197 9.67 -15.11 15.17
N THR A 198 8.94 -14.04 15.50
CA THR A 198 7.71 -14.10 16.32
C THR A 198 6.47 -14.11 15.45
N LEU A 199 5.30 -14.47 16.01
CA LEU A 199 4.04 -14.36 15.29
C LEU A 199 3.82 -12.91 14.82
N GLY A 200 3.62 -12.69 13.52
CA GLY A 200 3.43 -11.35 12.98
C GLY A 200 3.34 -11.33 11.46
N TRP A 201 3.10 -10.14 10.90
CA TRP A 201 3.15 -9.91 9.46
C TRP A 201 4.57 -9.60 9.00
N TYR A 202 5.02 -10.29 7.96
CA TYR A 202 6.36 -10.15 7.40
C TYR A 202 6.35 -9.88 5.90
N GLY A 203 7.27 -9.04 5.45
CA GLY A 203 7.59 -8.80 4.04
C GLY A 203 8.99 -9.32 3.67
N TYR A 204 9.24 -9.43 2.37
CA TYR A 204 10.42 -10.10 1.79
C TYR A 204 11.23 -9.12 0.94
N MET A 205 12.05 -8.29 1.56
CA MET A 205 12.80 -7.26 0.83
C MET A 205 13.93 -7.88 0.00
N GLY A 206 14.06 -7.48 -1.27
CA GLY A 206 15.13 -7.96 -2.16
C GLY A 206 14.89 -9.33 -2.80
N TYR A 207 13.71 -9.91 -2.55
CA TYR A 207 13.29 -11.21 -3.07
C TYR A 207 11.89 -11.15 -3.68
N GLU A 208 11.52 -12.19 -4.42
CA GLU A 208 10.12 -12.42 -4.79
C GLU A 208 9.38 -13.12 -3.64
N ASN A 209 8.42 -13.98 -3.99
CA ASN A 209 7.60 -14.70 -3.03
C ASN A 209 8.34 -15.90 -2.43
N VAL A 210 7.85 -16.42 -1.30
CA VAL A 210 8.19 -17.77 -0.86
C VAL A 210 7.76 -18.76 -1.95
N PRO A 211 8.62 -19.69 -2.41
CA PRO A 211 8.35 -20.50 -3.59
C PRO A 211 7.08 -21.34 -3.43
N THR A 212 6.38 -21.53 -4.54
CA THR A 212 5.17 -22.39 -4.60
C THR A 212 5.48 -23.85 -4.89
N LYS A 213 6.76 -24.17 -5.04
CA LYS A 213 7.27 -25.53 -5.26
C LYS A 213 8.29 -25.87 -4.17
N PRO A 214 8.36 -27.14 -3.75
CA PRO A 214 9.29 -27.56 -2.73
C PRO A 214 10.75 -27.40 -3.21
N PRO A 215 11.58 -26.62 -2.51
CA PRO A 215 13.02 -26.67 -2.68
C PRO A 215 13.58 -28.02 -2.18
N LYS A 216 14.84 -28.30 -2.51
CA LYS A 216 15.58 -29.47 -2.00
C LYS A 216 16.18 -29.18 -0.63
N PRO A 217 16.39 -30.20 0.22
CA PRO A 217 17.20 -30.05 1.42
C PRO A 217 18.57 -29.42 1.11
N GLY A 218 18.99 -28.43 1.90
CA GLY A 218 20.21 -27.66 1.70
C GLY A 218 20.07 -26.42 0.82
N GLN A 219 18.93 -26.23 0.13
CA GLN A 219 18.65 -24.98 -0.57
C GLN A 219 18.16 -23.89 0.39
N CYS A 220 18.26 -22.63 -0.03
CA CYS A 220 17.84 -21.48 0.78
C CYS A 220 18.63 -21.39 2.10
N GLY A 221 19.87 -21.90 2.10
CA GLY A 221 20.79 -21.85 3.23
C GLY A 221 20.33 -22.68 4.42
N SER A 222 19.41 -23.63 4.19
CA SER A 222 18.78 -24.42 5.24
C SER A 222 18.67 -25.89 4.86
N SER A 223 18.87 -26.77 5.84
CA SER A 223 18.57 -28.20 5.72
C SER A 223 17.06 -28.47 5.71
N SER A 224 16.26 -27.54 6.25
CA SER A 224 14.80 -27.60 6.36
C SER A 224 14.12 -26.34 5.78
N PRO A 225 14.24 -26.08 4.47
CA PRO A 225 13.65 -24.91 3.85
C PRO A 225 12.12 -24.99 3.84
N ILE A 226 11.47 -23.84 4.00
CA ILE A 226 10.01 -23.69 4.01
C ILE A 226 9.54 -23.10 2.68
N TRP A 227 8.48 -23.68 2.12
CA TRP A 227 7.81 -23.24 0.89
C TRP A 227 6.29 -23.19 1.10
N PHE A 228 5.55 -22.50 0.22
CA PHE A 228 4.09 -22.37 0.35
C PHE A 228 3.34 -23.18 -0.72
N GLU A 229 2.54 -24.13 -0.28
CA GLU A 229 1.58 -24.83 -1.12
C GLU A 229 0.30 -23.98 -1.24
N GLY A 230 -0.01 -23.54 -2.45
CA GLY A 230 -1.21 -22.77 -2.76
C GLY A 230 -1.00 -21.75 -3.87
N THR A 231 -1.93 -20.81 -3.99
CA THR A 231 -1.86 -19.71 -4.96
C THR A 231 -1.83 -18.37 -4.24
N TYR A 232 -0.83 -17.55 -4.60
CA TYR A 232 -0.71 -16.19 -4.08
C TYR A 232 -1.92 -15.31 -4.46
N PRO A 233 -2.29 -14.34 -3.61
CA PRO A 233 -3.34 -13.37 -3.92
C PRO A 233 -2.97 -12.53 -5.15
N TRP A 234 -3.91 -12.37 -6.08
CA TRP A 234 -3.65 -11.77 -7.40
C TRP A 234 -3.74 -10.25 -7.41
N TYR A 235 -4.80 -9.68 -6.81
CA TYR A 235 -5.04 -8.24 -6.83
C TYR A 235 -4.79 -7.63 -5.45
N LYS A 236 -4.44 -6.36 -5.47
CA LYS A 236 -4.19 -5.51 -4.32
C LYS A 236 -5.31 -5.59 -3.27
N GLY A 237 -4.92 -5.77 -2.01
CA GLY A 237 -5.83 -5.92 -0.87
C GLY A 237 -6.33 -7.36 -0.66
N MET A 238 -6.20 -8.25 -1.64
CA MET A 238 -6.63 -9.64 -1.52
C MET A 238 -5.77 -10.39 -0.49
N THR A 239 -6.43 -11.20 0.34
CA THR A 239 -5.78 -12.17 1.22
C THR A 239 -6.06 -13.59 0.75
N SER A 240 -5.03 -14.44 0.75
CA SER A 240 -5.14 -15.87 0.52
C SER A 240 -4.57 -16.65 1.70
N THR A 241 -5.24 -17.72 2.09
CA THR A 241 -4.67 -18.70 3.02
C THR A 241 -3.91 -19.76 2.23
N MET A 242 -2.64 -19.95 2.55
CA MET A 242 -1.76 -20.96 1.93
C MET A 242 -1.25 -21.92 3.01
N ASN A 243 -0.80 -23.11 2.61
CA ASN A 243 -0.21 -24.08 3.52
C ASN A 243 1.33 -23.98 3.41
N ALA A 244 1.99 -23.48 4.45
CA ALA A 244 3.44 -23.50 4.53
C ALA A 244 3.91 -24.91 4.88
N CYS A 245 4.98 -25.38 4.24
CA CYS A 245 5.52 -26.73 4.37
C CYS A 245 7.03 -26.67 4.58
N THR A 246 7.53 -27.35 5.63
CA THR A 246 8.96 -27.61 5.78
C THR A 246 9.37 -28.80 4.92
N VAL A 247 10.43 -28.66 4.14
CA VAL A 247 11.07 -29.79 3.46
C VAL A 247 11.82 -30.62 4.50
N GLY A 248 11.69 -31.94 4.43
CA GLY A 248 12.44 -32.89 5.26
C GLY A 248 13.30 -33.84 4.43
N LEU A 249 14.06 -34.71 5.09
CA LEU A 249 15.01 -35.64 4.46
C LEU A 249 14.38 -36.58 3.42
N SER A 250 13.12 -36.97 3.59
CA SER A 250 12.41 -37.93 2.73
C SER A 250 11.03 -37.46 2.28
N SER A 251 10.65 -36.21 2.59
CA SER A 251 9.35 -35.64 2.24
C SER A 251 9.52 -34.19 1.81
N ASN A 252 8.79 -33.80 0.76
CA ASN A 252 8.69 -32.41 0.32
C ASN A 252 7.83 -31.56 1.26
N CYS A 253 7.07 -32.17 2.16
CA CYS A 253 6.35 -31.49 3.23
C CYS A 253 6.33 -32.40 4.47
N SER A 254 7.23 -32.17 5.42
CA SER A 254 7.37 -32.95 6.65
C SER A 254 6.49 -32.41 7.78
N THR A 255 6.33 -31.10 7.85
CA THR A 255 5.45 -30.40 8.79
C THR A 255 4.79 -29.24 8.04
N SER A 256 3.51 -28.99 8.31
CA SER A 256 2.77 -27.93 7.62
C SER A 256 1.88 -27.12 8.55
N TRP A 257 1.60 -25.88 8.17
CA TRP A 257 0.70 -24.98 8.88
C TRP A 257 0.11 -23.93 7.93
N ASN A 258 -1.03 -23.36 8.30
CA ASN A 258 -1.65 -22.30 7.51
C ASN A 258 -0.93 -20.96 7.73
N VAL A 259 -0.70 -20.25 6.64
CA VAL A 259 -0.24 -18.86 6.61
C VAL A 259 -1.24 -18.02 5.83
N THR A 260 -1.45 -16.78 6.26
CA THR A 260 -2.26 -15.81 5.52
C THR A 260 -1.32 -14.89 4.77
N VAL A 261 -1.51 -14.77 3.46
CA VAL A 261 -0.74 -13.88 2.60
C VAL A 261 -1.65 -12.76 2.12
N LYS A 262 -1.20 -11.51 2.12
CA LYS A 262 -1.90 -10.35 1.57
C LYS A 262 -1.10 -9.74 0.43
N ASN A 263 -1.76 -9.44 -0.68
CA ASN A 263 -1.17 -8.71 -1.80
C ASN A 263 -1.29 -7.20 -1.54
N CYS A 264 -0.15 -6.51 -1.49
CA CYS A 264 -0.06 -5.06 -1.24
C CYS A 264 0.05 -4.23 -2.53
N GLY A 265 -0.33 -4.82 -3.67
CA GLY A 265 -0.19 -4.29 -5.01
C GLY A 265 1.10 -4.78 -5.69
N TYR A 266 2.24 -4.44 -5.09
CA TYR A 266 3.57 -4.70 -5.68
C TYR A 266 4.36 -5.82 -5.02
N TYR A 267 3.99 -6.19 -3.80
CA TYR A 267 4.64 -7.21 -3.00
C TYR A 267 3.59 -7.91 -2.17
N ASN A 268 3.96 -9.07 -1.63
CA ASN A 268 3.13 -9.79 -0.69
C ASN A 268 3.73 -9.70 0.71
N VAL A 269 2.84 -9.65 1.71
CA VAL A 269 3.19 -9.84 3.11
C VAL A 269 2.50 -11.09 3.61
N ALA A 270 3.13 -11.85 4.52
CA ALA A 270 2.50 -13.01 5.12
C ALA A 270 2.53 -12.98 6.65
N LYS A 271 1.47 -13.50 7.25
CA LYS A 271 1.37 -13.72 8.68
C LYS A 271 2.07 -15.02 9.03
N LEU A 272 3.27 -14.92 9.58
CA LEU A 272 4.16 -16.06 9.87
C LEU A 272 4.18 -16.36 11.36
N PRO A 273 4.07 -17.65 11.77
CA PRO A 273 4.23 -18.07 13.15
C PRO A 273 5.73 -18.25 13.52
N PRO A 274 6.05 -18.32 14.83
CA PRO A 274 7.36 -18.77 15.27
C PRO A 274 7.61 -20.23 14.87
N LEU A 275 8.88 -20.55 14.59
CA LEU A 275 9.28 -21.89 14.18
C LEU A 275 9.71 -22.74 15.39
N HIS A 276 9.35 -24.02 15.39
CA HIS A 276 9.66 -24.97 16.47
C HIS A 276 10.95 -25.78 16.24
N MET A 277 11.58 -25.63 15.07
CA MET A 277 12.82 -26.30 14.70
C MET A 277 13.69 -25.37 13.87
N CYS A 278 14.94 -25.77 13.65
CA CYS A 278 15.85 -25.05 12.77
C CYS A 278 15.34 -25.18 11.32
N ALA A 279 14.63 -24.15 10.85
CA ALA A 279 14.06 -24.07 9.51
C ALA A 279 14.08 -22.61 9.04
N LYS A 280 13.94 -22.41 7.73
CA LYS A 280 14.06 -21.09 7.12
C LYS A 280 13.04 -20.90 6.01
N TYR A 281 12.36 -19.75 5.98
CA TYR A 281 11.50 -19.38 4.85
C TYR A 281 12.35 -19.12 3.63
N CYS A 282 12.20 -19.99 2.64
CA CYS A 282 12.90 -19.86 1.37
C CYS A 282 12.32 -18.70 0.56
N MET A 283 13.16 -18.07 -0.26
CA MET A 283 12.75 -16.96 -1.12
C MET A 283 13.09 -17.23 -2.57
N GLU A 284 12.15 -16.97 -3.49
CA GLU A 284 12.47 -16.98 -4.91
C GLU A 284 13.45 -15.84 -5.22
N SER A 285 14.55 -16.22 -5.89
CA SER A 285 15.58 -15.30 -6.36
C SER A 285 15.04 -14.56 -7.58
N MET A 286 15.16 -13.23 -7.60
CA MET A 286 14.82 -12.39 -8.76
C MET A 286 15.62 -12.77 -10.03
N ASN A 287 16.69 -13.57 -9.89
CA ASN A 287 17.55 -14.04 -10.99
C ASN A 287 17.33 -15.52 -11.38
N SER A 288 16.42 -16.25 -10.71
CA SER A 288 16.23 -17.70 -10.92
C SER A 288 15.39 -18.07 -12.16
N SER A 289 14.94 -17.09 -12.96
CA SER A 289 14.37 -17.35 -14.28
C SER A 289 15.47 -17.61 -15.33
N GLY A 290 16.16 -18.74 -15.15
CA GLY A 290 16.75 -19.46 -16.27
C GLY A 290 15.65 -19.79 -17.26
N TRP A 291 15.55 -19.00 -18.33
CA TRP A 291 14.67 -19.15 -19.47
C TRP A 291 14.75 -20.58 -20.03
N ASN A 292 13.90 -21.48 -19.54
CA ASN A 292 13.64 -22.77 -20.13
C ASN A 292 12.38 -22.65 -20.99
N SER A 293 12.58 -22.68 -22.30
CA SER A 293 11.63 -22.32 -23.36
C SER A 293 10.46 -23.29 -23.55
N ASN A 294 9.85 -23.84 -22.49
CA ASN A 294 8.73 -24.79 -22.60
C ASN A 294 7.59 -24.62 -21.56
N SER A 295 7.54 -23.53 -20.80
CA SER A 295 6.34 -23.15 -20.01
C SER A 295 5.72 -21.83 -20.46
N SER A 296 6.02 -21.41 -21.68
CA SER A 296 5.43 -20.26 -22.36
C SER A 296 4.01 -20.56 -22.82
N GLN A 297 3.01 -20.51 -21.94
CA GLN A 297 1.63 -20.32 -22.41
C GLN A 297 0.73 -19.34 -21.66
N TRP A 298 1.06 -18.76 -20.49
CA TRP A 298 0.08 -17.87 -19.84
C TRP A 298 0.60 -16.57 -19.20
N TYR A 299 1.86 -16.18 -19.44
CA TYR A 299 2.41 -14.88 -19.02
C TYR A 299 2.71 -13.95 -20.20
N SER A 300 1.81 -13.90 -21.19
CA SER A 300 1.85 -12.92 -22.27
C SER A 300 0.82 -11.84 -21.98
N GLY A 301 1.16 -10.88 -21.12
CA GLY A 301 0.22 -9.82 -20.75
C GLY A 301 0.80 -8.60 -20.05
N MET A 302 1.85 -8.71 -19.22
CA MET A 302 2.47 -7.53 -18.61
C MET A 302 3.99 -7.65 -18.48
N HIS A 303 4.65 -7.05 -19.49
CA HIS A 303 5.85 -6.21 -19.40
C HIS A 303 7.18 -6.83 -18.96
N THR A 304 7.76 -7.63 -19.86
CA THR A 304 9.21 -7.69 -20.08
C THR A 304 9.71 -6.40 -20.71
N SER A 305 10.15 -5.43 -19.90
CA SER A 305 11.02 -4.34 -20.35
C SER A 305 12.26 -4.25 -19.44
N PRO A 306 13.48 -4.11 -19.99
CA PRO A 306 14.72 -3.91 -19.22
C PRO A 306 14.74 -2.69 -18.28
N SER A 307 13.67 -1.90 -18.23
CA SER A 307 13.52 -0.71 -17.38
C SER A 307 13.07 -0.99 -15.94
N TYR A 308 12.59 -2.19 -15.61
CA TYR A 308 12.11 -2.54 -14.26
C TYR A 308 13.22 -2.63 -13.21
N TRP A 309 14.43 -3.04 -13.62
CA TRP A 309 15.62 -3.18 -12.74
C TRP A 309 16.24 -1.85 -12.26
N ASN A 310 15.84 -0.73 -12.86
CA ASN A 310 16.31 0.61 -12.49
C ASN A 310 15.21 1.46 -11.84
N ASP A 311 14.06 0.87 -11.54
CA ASP A 311 12.98 1.60 -10.90
C ASP A 311 13.27 1.71 -9.39
N PRO A 312 13.38 2.94 -8.85
CA PRO A 312 13.70 3.13 -7.45
C PRO A 312 12.57 2.72 -6.50
N CYS A 313 11.39 2.34 -7.00
CA CYS A 313 10.35 1.69 -6.20
C CYS A 313 10.64 0.23 -5.88
N TYR A 314 11.58 -0.41 -6.57
CA TYR A 314 11.97 -1.80 -6.32
C TYR A 314 13.43 -1.95 -5.88
N SER A 315 14.26 -0.94 -6.14
CA SER A 315 15.68 -0.91 -5.78
C SER A 315 16.06 0.42 -5.12
N TYR A 316 16.03 0.44 -3.79
CA TYR A 316 16.43 1.57 -2.96
C TYR A 316 17.08 1.10 -1.66
N SER A 317 17.89 1.96 -1.05
CA SER A 317 18.46 1.74 0.29
C SER A 317 17.53 2.30 1.36
N ILE A 318 17.56 1.78 2.58
CA ILE A 318 16.77 2.36 3.67
C ILE A 318 17.62 3.37 4.40
N VAL A 319 17.08 4.56 4.68
CA VAL A 319 17.74 5.47 5.62
C VAL A 319 17.82 4.76 6.97
N PRO A 320 18.95 4.80 7.71
CA PRO A 320 19.08 4.09 8.98
C PRO A 320 17.88 4.33 9.89
N ASN A 321 17.22 3.24 10.30
CA ASN A 321 15.95 3.28 11.04
C ASN A 321 16.20 3.52 12.54
N ASP A 322 16.61 4.73 12.84
CA ASP A 322 16.91 5.18 14.20
C ASP A 322 15.71 5.95 14.75
N TYR A 323 15.25 5.58 15.96
CA TYR A 323 14.08 6.19 16.62
C TYR A 323 14.19 7.72 16.73
N ASP A 324 15.40 8.22 16.92
CA ASP A 324 15.72 9.64 17.09
C ASP A 324 15.50 10.50 15.83
N ARG A 325 15.21 9.88 14.68
CA ARG A 325 15.03 10.56 13.39
C ARG A 325 13.65 11.17 13.20
N ALA A 326 12.69 10.83 14.06
CA ALA A 326 11.33 11.35 14.01
C ALA A 326 11.28 12.85 14.31
N VAL A 327 10.37 13.58 13.67
CA VAL A 327 10.23 15.05 13.85
C VAL A 327 9.89 15.46 15.27
N ASP A 328 9.29 14.56 16.05
CA ASP A 328 8.93 14.73 17.46
C ASP A 328 10.05 14.36 18.43
N TYR A 329 11.14 13.74 17.98
CA TYR A 329 12.32 13.55 18.80
C TYR A 329 13.08 14.87 18.99
N ILE A 330 13.46 15.17 20.23
CA ILE A 330 14.21 16.37 20.61
C ILE A 330 15.49 15.93 21.34
N LEU A 331 16.66 16.34 20.82
CA LEU A 331 17.95 16.17 21.49
C LEU A 331 17.94 16.83 22.88
N MET A 332 18.26 16.05 23.90
CA MET A 332 18.40 16.54 25.27
C MET A 332 19.83 17.00 25.59
N ASP A 333 19.98 17.85 26.60
CA ASP A 333 21.29 18.34 27.06
C ASP A 333 22.20 17.16 27.48
N GLY A 334 23.34 17.02 26.81
CA GLY A 334 24.32 15.94 27.04
C GLY A 334 24.18 14.73 26.12
N GLU A 335 23.14 14.68 25.27
CA GLU A 335 23.06 13.68 24.20
C GLU A 335 24.02 14.01 23.05
N THR A 336 24.57 12.96 22.44
CA THR A 336 25.41 13.11 21.25
C THR A 336 24.52 13.18 20.02
N GLU A 337 24.69 14.20 19.17
CA GLU A 337 23.99 14.27 17.90
C GLU A 337 24.46 13.18 16.94
N TYR A 338 23.52 12.62 16.17
CA TYR A 338 23.83 11.64 15.13
C TYR A 338 23.72 12.31 13.75
N CYS A 339 24.74 12.10 12.91
CA CYS A 339 24.80 12.62 11.56
C CYS A 339 24.53 11.49 10.56
N ASP A 340 23.86 11.81 9.45
CA ASP A 340 23.68 10.84 8.37
C ASP A 340 24.95 10.68 7.54
N ASN A 341 25.40 9.44 7.41
CA ASN A 341 26.45 9.04 6.47
C ASN A 341 25.82 8.36 5.26
N ILE A 342 25.20 9.16 4.41
CA ILE A 342 24.46 8.70 3.22
C ILE A 342 25.33 8.83 1.96
N THR A 343 25.23 7.86 1.06
CA THR A 343 25.84 7.92 -0.28
C THR A 343 24.83 8.37 -1.32
N LEU A 344 25.28 8.83 -2.50
CA LEU A 344 24.35 9.19 -3.57
C LEU A 344 23.54 7.96 -4.01
N GLY A 345 22.22 7.99 -3.82
CA GLY A 345 21.35 6.85 -4.14
C GLY A 345 19.87 7.13 -3.90
N TRP A 346 19.02 6.16 -4.23
CA TRP A 346 17.60 6.19 -3.90
C TRP A 346 17.39 5.61 -2.51
N TYR A 347 16.60 6.30 -1.69
CA TYR A 347 16.32 5.94 -0.32
C TYR A 347 14.83 5.93 0.02
N GLY A 348 14.41 4.95 0.83
CA GLY A 348 13.08 4.87 1.43
C GLY A 348 13.11 5.06 2.96
N TYR A 349 11.94 5.30 3.54
CA TYR A 349 11.77 5.79 4.93
C TYR A 349 10.85 4.89 5.77
N MET A 350 11.23 3.63 5.98
CA MET A 350 10.35 2.68 6.66
C MET A 350 10.07 3.06 8.12
N GLY A 351 8.80 2.97 8.54
CA GLY A 351 8.37 3.20 9.92
C GLY A 351 8.13 4.66 10.29
N TYR A 352 8.22 5.58 9.33
CA TYR A 352 7.96 7.00 9.51
C TYR A 352 7.07 7.54 8.38
N GLU A 353 6.43 8.67 8.65
CA GLU A 353 5.93 9.54 7.59
C GLU A 353 7.09 10.13 6.76
N ASN A 354 6.77 10.69 5.59
CA ASN A 354 7.73 11.36 4.72
C ASN A 354 8.55 12.45 5.45
N VAL A 355 9.72 12.79 4.92
CA VAL A 355 10.49 13.97 5.36
C VAL A 355 9.55 15.19 5.44
N PRO A 356 9.54 15.93 6.56
CA PRO A 356 8.54 16.98 6.77
C PRO A 356 8.64 18.07 5.71
N THR A 357 7.49 18.61 5.31
CA THR A 357 7.39 19.74 4.36
C THR A 357 7.40 21.11 5.04
N LYS A 358 7.55 21.12 6.37
CA LYS A 358 7.72 22.32 7.19
C LYS A 358 9.05 22.22 7.93
N PRO A 359 9.74 23.34 8.15
CA PRO A 359 11.02 23.33 8.83
C PRO A 359 10.88 22.86 10.28
N PRO A 360 11.60 21.80 10.70
CA PRO A 360 11.78 21.48 12.10
C PRO A 360 12.66 22.54 12.78
N LYS A 361 12.70 22.52 14.11
CA LYS A 361 13.57 23.35 14.94
C LYS A 361 14.96 22.72 15.08
N PRO A 362 16.02 23.52 15.29
CA PRO A 362 17.32 22.98 15.70
C PRO A 362 17.17 22.04 16.91
N GLY A 363 17.80 20.86 16.86
CA GLY A 363 17.71 19.84 17.90
C GLY A 363 16.59 18.81 17.69
N GLN A 364 15.65 19.04 16.76
CA GLN A 364 14.67 18.02 16.39
C GLN A 364 15.27 16.97 15.45
N CYS A 365 14.64 15.79 15.39
CA CYS A 365 15.07 14.68 14.54
C CYS A 365 16.49 14.18 14.87
N GLY A 366 16.89 14.32 16.14
CA GLY A 366 18.16 13.79 16.65
C GLY A 366 19.39 14.54 16.16
N SER A 367 19.21 15.75 15.59
CA SER A 367 20.31 16.54 15.01
C SER A 367 20.19 18.03 15.32
N SER A 368 21.32 18.71 15.48
CA SER A 368 21.36 20.18 15.52
C SER A 368 21.03 20.82 14.16
N SER A 369 21.20 20.05 13.08
CA SER A 369 21.03 20.50 11.69
C SER A 369 20.09 19.56 10.90
N PRO A 370 18.80 19.48 11.28
CA PRO A 370 17.84 18.62 10.60
C PRO A 370 17.55 19.10 9.17
N ILE A 371 17.33 18.15 8.27
CA ILE A 371 17.00 18.41 6.85
C ILE A 371 15.52 18.14 6.62
N TRP A 372 14.84 19.08 5.96
CA TRP A 372 13.43 19.00 5.56
C TRP A 372 13.24 19.33 4.09
N PHE A 373 12.10 19.01 3.50
CA PHE A 373 11.84 19.20 2.06
C PHE A 373 10.83 20.32 1.81
N GLU A 374 11.27 21.41 1.19
CA GLU A 374 10.41 22.47 0.69
C GLU A 374 9.77 22.02 -0.64
N GLY A 375 8.43 21.89 -0.64
CA GLY A 375 7.63 21.54 -1.82
C GLY A 375 6.46 20.62 -1.48
N THR A 376 5.86 20.07 -2.53
CA THR A 376 4.77 19.08 -2.44
C THR A 376 5.27 17.72 -2.92
N TYR A 377 4.95 16.67 -2.17
CA TYR A 377 5.27 15.30 -2.56
C TYR A 377 4.50 14.89 -3.84
N PRO A 378 5.09 14.01 -4.68
CA PRO A 378 4.37 13.42 -5.81
C PRO A 378 3.15 12.62 -5.31
N TRP A 379 2.01 12.76 -5.99
CA TRP A 379 0.72 12.34 -5.43
C TRP A 379 0.18 11.03 -6.02
N TYR A 380 0.45 10.73 -7.29
CA TYR A 380 0.07 9.45 -7.92
C TYR A 380 1.29 8.56 -8.16
N ASN A 381 1.02 7.26 -8.20
CA ASN A 381 2.04 6.25 -8.39
C ASN A 381 2.85 6.45 -9.68
N GLY A 382 4.17 6.29 -9.58
CA GLY A 382 5.10 6.50 -10.68
C GLY A 382 5.48 7.96 -10.90
N MET A 383 4.76 8.92 -10.30
CA MET A 383 5.07 10.34 -10.42
C MET A 383 6.42 10.67 -9.78
N ILE A 384 7.24 11.39 -10.53
CA ILE A 384 8.54 11.91 -10.07
C ILE A 384 8.43 13.42 -9.92
N SER A 385 8.78 13.94 -8.75
CA SER A 385 8.82 15.38 -8.46
C SER A 385 10.21 15.77 -7.97
N THR A 386 10.64 16.99 -8.29
CA THR A 386 11.85 17.57 -7.72
C THR A 386 11.44 18.50 -6.57
N MET A 387 11.97 18.24 -5.39
CA MET A 387 11.75 19.06 -4.19
C MET A 387 13.07 19.70 -3.77
N LYS A 388 13.01 20.77 -2.96
CA LYS A 388 14.20 21.41 -2.42
C LYS A 388 14.43 20.95 -0.99
N ALA A 389 15.51 20.22 -0.76
CA ALA A 389 15.95 19.90 0.60
C ALA A 389 16.64 21.11 1.22
N CYS A 390 16.39 21.36 2.50
CA CYS A 390 16.90 22.48 3.27
C CYS A 390 17.45 22.00 4.61
N THR A 391 18.69 22.37 4.94
CA THR A 391 19.24 22.21 6.29
C THR A 391 18.73 23.35 7.17
N VAL A 392 18.20 23.03 8.34
CA VAL A 392 17.93 24.03 9.38
C VAL A 392 19.26 24.47 9.99
N GLY A 393 19.43 25.77 10.22
CA GLY A 393 20.57 26.35 10.93
C GLY A 393 20.14 27.22 12.10
N LEU A 394 21.11 27.74 12.87
CA LEU A 394 20.86 28.50 14.10
C LEU A 394 19.97 29.75 13.93
N SER A 395 20.00 30.39 12.76
CA SER A 395 19.27 31.62 12.48
C SER A 395 18.44 31.58 11.18
N SER A 396 18.35 30.41 10.54
CA SER A 396 17.62 30.25 9.28
C SER A 396 16.98 28.87 9.21
N ASN A 397 15.72 28.83 8.78
CA ASN A 397 15.01 27.59 8.51
C ASN A 397 15.51 26.87 7.23
N CYS A 398 16.36 27.52 6.43
CA CYS A 398 17.03 26.90 5.28
C CYS A 398 18.40 27.58 5.10
N SER A 399 19.42 27.08 5.79
CA SER A 399 20.79 27.61 5.74
C SER A 399 21.54 27.16 4.49
N THR A 400 21.37 25.90 4.09
CA THR A 400 21.89 25.30 2.86
C THR A 400 20.77 24.54 2.18
N SER A 401 20.75 24.52 0.85
CA SER A 401 19.73 23.79 0.10
C SER A 401 20.25 23.13 -1.17
N TRP A 402 19.58 22.05 -1.56
CA TRP A 402 19.83 21.34 -2.81
C TRP A 402 18.54 20.70 -3.33
N ASN A 403 18.54 20.28 -4.58
CA ASN A 403 17.39 19.57 -5.16
C ASN A 403 17.49 18.08 -4.84
N VAL A 404 16.36 17.49 -4.47
CA VAL A 404 16.16 16.05 -4.32
C VAL A 404 15.07 15.60 -5.27
N THR A 405 15.24 14.43 -5.87
CA THR A 405 14.22 13.83 -6.72
C THR A 405 13.43 12.83 -5.89
N VAL A 406 12.12 12.97 -5.85
CA VAL A 406 11.22 12.10 -5.11
C VAL A 406 10.32 11.36 -6.10
N LYS A 407 10.15 10.05 -5.93
CA LYS A 407 9.20 9.24 -6.69
C LYS A 407 8.15 8.67 -5.75
N ASN A 408 6.89 8.80 -6.13
CA ASN A 408 5.77 8.14 -5.45
C ASN A 408 5.66 6.70 -5.99
N CYS A 409 5.69 5.73 -5.09
CA CYS A 409 5.60 4.29 -5.39
C CYS A 409 4.22 3.72 -5.05
N GLY A 410 3.19 4.57 -5.16
CA GLY A 410 1.81 4.34 -4.75
C GLY A 410 1.58 4.68 -3.29
N TYR A 411 2.37 4.09 -2.40
CA TYR A 411 2.09 4.14 -0.95
C TYR A 411 3.18 4.75 -0.09
N TYR A 412 4.37 4.85 -0.64
CA TYR A 412 5.51 5.46 0.00
C TYR A 412 6.27 6.25 -1.05
N ASN A 413 7.10 7.17 -0.58
CA ASN A 413 7.99 7.90 -1.44
C ASN A 413 9.41 7.39 -1.24
N VAL A 414 10.12 7.28 -2.35
CA VAL A 414 11.58 7.14 -2.35
C VAL A 414 12.17 8.45 -2.82
N ALA A 415 13.28 8.88 -2.22
CA ALA A 415 14.01 10.05 -2.71
C ALA A 415 15.46 9.73 -3.02
N LYS A 416 15.96 10.40 -4.05
CA LYS A 416 17.35 10.38 -4.43
C LYS A 416 18.12 11.37 -3.58
N LEU A 417 18.86 10.85 -2.60
CA LEU A 417 19.58 11.64 -1.61
C LEU A 417 21.07 11.74 -1.98
N PRO A 418 21.68 12.94 -1.93
CA PRO A 418 23.12 13.11 -2.05
C PRO A 418 23.85 12.87 -0.72
N PRO A 419 25.19 12.67 -0.76
CA PRO A 419 26.01 12.71 0.45
C PRO A 419 26.00 14.09 1.11
N LEU A 420 26.14 14.10 2.44
CA LEU A 420 26.16 15.30 3.25
C LEU A 420 27.61 15.73 3.56
N TYR A 421 27.89 17.03 3.50
CA TYR A 421 29.23 17.59 3.70
C TYR A 421 29.46 18.11 5.13
N MET A 422 28.45 18.03 6.00
CA MET A 422 28.49 18.46 7.40
C MET A 422 27.66 17.51 8.25
N CYS A 423 27.78 17.61 9.58
CA CYS A 423 26.89 16.86 10.46
C CYS A 423 25.45 17.38 10.33
N ALA A 424 24.64 16.65 9.57
CA ALA A 424 23.23 16.91 9.35
C ALA A 424 22.50 15.58 9.19
N LYS A 425 21.18 15.59 9.38
CA LYS A 425 20.37 14.37 9.37
C LYS A 425 19.06 14.64 8.61
N TYR A 426 18.69 13.73 7.70
CA TYR A 426 17.37 13.76 7.08
C TYR A 426 16.33 13.46 8.15
N CYS A 427 15.53 14.47 8.46
CA CYS A 427 14.43 14.34 9.38
C CYS A 427 13.35 13.47 8.75
N MET A 428 12.69 12.64 9.54
CA MET A 428 11.48 11.93 9.12
C MET A 428 10.27 12.52 9.82
N GLY A 429 9.08 12.32 9.25
CA GLY A 429 7.86 12.72 9.93
C GLY A 429 7.61 11.86 11.17
N LYS A 430 6.36 11.78 11.63
CA LYS A 430 6.06 11.05 12.88
C LYS A 430 6.45 9.58 12.76
N ASN A 431 6.96 9.03 13.86
CA ASN A 431 7.19 7.60 13.95
C ASN A 431 5.83 6.88 14.00
N LEU A 432 5.58 6.01 13.03
CA LEU A 432 4.31 5.30 12.89
C LEU A 432 4.10 4.26 14.01
N LYS A 433 5.14 3.94 14.80
CA LYS A 433 5.02 3.11 16.02
C LYS A 433 4.62 3.91 17.26
N HIS A 434 4.93 5.21 17.34
CA HIS A 434 4.66 6.04 18.54
C HIS A 434 3.26 6.69 18.57
N LEU A 435 2.56 6.72 17.44
CA LEU A 435 1.16 7.14 17.37
C LEU A 435 0.20 6.26 18.21
N LEU A 436 0.66 5.10 18.70
CA LEU A 436 -0.05 4.21 19.62
C LEU A 436 0.24 4.48 21.11
N SER A 437 1.20 5.35 21.44
CA SER A 437 1.59 5.65 22.83
C SER A 437 0.93 6.91 23.42
N ASP A 438 0.33 7.75 22.58
CA ASP A 438 -0.34 8.99 22.98
C ASP A 438 -1.88 8.89 23.08
N CYS A 439 -2.44 7.66 23.12
CA CYS A 439 -3.81 7.49 23.61
C CYS A 439 -3.83 7.78 25.12
N PRO A 440 -4.64 8.74 25.60
CA PRO A 440 -4.73 9.02 27.03
C PRO A 440 -5.20 7.75 27.75
N VAL A 441 -4.31 7.19 28.56
CA VAL A 441 -4.66 6.12 29.49
C VAL A 441 -5.66 6.70 30.49
N ILE A 442 -6.96 6.51 30.24
CA ILE A 442 -8.00 6.79 31.21
C ILE A 442 -7.82 5.76 32.33
N ARG A 443 -7.13 6.16 33.41
CA ARG A 443 -7.14 5.41 34.66
C ARG A 443 -8.52 5.55 35.29
N VAL A 444 -9.33 4.51 35.15
CA VAL A 444 -10.56 4.35 35.92
C VAL A 444 -10.17 4.13 37.38
N TYR A 445 -10.36 5.14 38.22
CA TYR A 445 -10.38 4.94 39.66
C TYR A 445 -11.78 4.46 40.04
N ASN A 446 -11.88 3.21 40.49
CA ASN A 446 -13.11 2.71 41.12
C ASN A 446 -13.29 3.43 42.46
N THR A 447 -14.38 4.18 42.61
CA THR A 447 -14.97 4.55 43.90
C THR A 447 -16.44 4.24 43.89
#